data_AF-A0A4S9KVC2-F1
#
_entry.id   AF-A0A4S9KVC2-F1
#
_cell.length_a   1.000
_cell.length_b   1.000
_cell.length_c   1.000
_cell.angle_alpha   90.00
_cell.angle_beta   90.00
_cell.angle_gamma   90.00
#
_symmetry.space_group_name_H-M   'P 1'
#
loop_
_entity.id
_entity.type
_entity.pdbx_description
1 polymer ?
#
loop_
_entity_poly.entity_id
_entity_poly.type
_entity_poly.pdbx_seq_one_letter_code
_entity_poly.pdbx_strand_id
1 'polypeptide(L)'
;MHNRLVFLLSTLSLSSASAANLNHLSYGIGIWNTSYAISANSHPNATKSVPFNIGAQNYTFQVNVAELFPSNLDTNTSIQNPSVAASFYNVLWSGTSTLNETLQNTWRLEKNDLCLVLPLGPLTSKATNGYKESDQGDCSNALGSECMKDLAEVKSQVLAGGCTERWMPKSCASSFGDGGVGSGGVNYASVDNGTSDSLDQKSPLEIAYYQSGIHEAGDMTSYNREIERLHVIFLSGTGWGVTPVCTRVNMTRVKKNNDAVFSAAPESSRRNLYLSAALALVVAAFML
;
A
#
# COMPACT_ATOMS: atom_id res chain seq x y z
N MET A 1 22.36 20.85 22.30
CA MET A 1 21.13 20.05 22.44
C MET A 1 20.61 19.78 21.02
N HIS A 2 21.09 18.69 20.42
CA HIS A 2 21.05 18.46 18.97
C HIS A 2 20.24 17.20 18.63
N ASN A 3 19.57 17.29 17.47
CA ASN A 3 19.19 16.22 16.56
C ASN A 3 18.18 15.17 17.03
N ARG A 4 16.89 15.49 16.87
CA ARG A 4 15.86 14.49 16.63
C ARG A 4 15.60 14.36 15.12
N LEU A 5 15.97 13.18 14.62
CA LEU A 5 15.32 12.41 13.57
C LEU A 5 14.80 13.21 12.35
N VAL A 6 15.63 13.22 11.30
CA VAL A 6 15.21 13.52 9.93
C VAL A 6 14.23 12.41 9.50
N PHE A 7 12.92 12.70 9.60
CA PHE A 7 11.91 11.99 8.84
C PHE A 7 12.02 12.50 7.40
N LEU A 8 12.56 11.69 6.49
CA LEU A 8 12.45 11.95 5.05
C LEU A 8 10.99 11.69 4.63
N LEU A 9 10.17 12.74 4.70
CA LEU A 9 8.85 12.81 4.08
C LEU A 9 9.05 12.94 2.57
N SER A 10 9.05 11.82 1.86
CA SER A 10 9.00 11.81 0.40
C SER A 10 7.53 11.85 -0.03
N THR A 11 7.02 13.04 -0.37
CA THR A 11 5.73 13.20 -1.05
C THR A 11 5.90 12.77 -2.50
N LEU A 12 5.81 11.47 -2.79
CA LEU A 12 5.65 11.00 -4.16
C LEU A 12 4.15 11.07 -4.48
N SER A 13 3.73 12.13 -5.16
CA SER A 13 2.45 12.14 -5.85
C SER A 13 2.55 11.12 -6.98
N LEU A 14 2.06 9.91 -6.72
CA LEU A 14 2.04 8.81 -7.68
C LEU A 14 0.94 9.07 -8.70
N SER A 15 1.22 9.90 -9.69
CA SER A 15 0.49 9.87 -10.96
C SER A 15 0.83 8.56 -11.68
N SER A 16 -0.20 7.90 -12.21
CA SER A 16 -0.26 6.55 -12.80
C SER A 16 0.66 6.25 -14.00
N ALA A 17 1.76 6.99 -14.17
CA ALA A 17 2.70 6.87 -15.28
C ALA A 17 3.93 5.98 -14.99
N SER A 18 4.14 5.50 -13.76
CA SER A 18 5.30 4.66 -13.41
C SER A 18 5.14 3.17 -13.71
N ALA A 19 3.96 2.73 -14.14
CA ALA A 19 3.65 1.31 -14.41
C ALA A 19 4.34 0.73 -15.66
N ALA A 20 5.20 1.51 -16.33
CA ALA A 20 5.89 1.12 -17.56
C ALA A 20 7.33 0.62 -17.33
N ASN A 21 7.93 0.82 -16.15
CA ASN A 21 9.29 0.35 -15.87
C ASN A 21 9.28 -0.86 -14.93
N LEU A 22 9.18 -2.05 -15.53
CA LEU A 22 9.16 -3.33 -14.83
C LEU A 22 10.48 -3.65 -14.10
N ASN A 23 11.57 -2.92 -14.37
CA ASN A 23 12.88 -3.20 -13.76
C ASN A 23 12.98 -2.81 -12.28
N HIS A 24 12.01 -2.06 -11.76
CA HIS A 24 12.03 -1.58 -10.37
C HIS A 24 10.73 -1.88 -9.65
N LEU A 25 10.86 -2.02 -8.33
CA LEU A 25 9.72 -2.06 -7.44
C LEU A 25 8.92 -0.76 -7.56
N SER A 26 7.61 -0.89 -7.71
CA SER A 26 6.71 0.25 -7.84
C SER A 26 5.43 0.05 -7.02
N TYR A 27 4.85 1.17 -6.61
CA TYR A 27 3.50 1.24 -6.05
C TYR A 27 2.73 2.23 -6.89
N GLY A 28 1.45 1.98 -7.11
CA GLY A 28 0.55 2.93 -7.76
C GLY A 28 -0.76 3.07 -6.99
N ILE A 29 -1.35 4.26 -7.10
CA ILE A 29 -2.72 4.54 -6.63
C ILE A 29 -3.59 4.70 -7.88
N GLY A 30 -4.66 3.93 -7.96
CA GLY A 30 -5.49 3.77 -9.16
C GLY A 30 -5.10 2.57 -10.03
N ILE A 31 -5.69 2.52 -11.23
CA ILE A 31 -5.67 1.37 -12.14
C ILE A 31 -4.29 1.18 -12.79
N TRP A 32 -3.78 -0.05 -12.77
CA TRP A 32 -2.70 -0.48 -13.65
C TRP A 32 -3.27 -0.96 -14.99
N ASN A 33 -3.40 -0.04 -15.95
CA ASN A 33 -4.13 -0.27 -17.21
C ASN A 33 -3.33 -1.08 -18.25
N THR A 34 -2.71 -2.19 -17.84
CA THR A 34 -2.09 -3.16 -18.74
C THR A 34 -2.89 -4.45 -18.72
N SER A 35 -3.08 -5.08 -19.89
CA SER A 35 -3.95 -6.25 -20.03
C SER A 35 -3.51 -7.42 -19.14
N TYR A 36 -2.19 -7.61 -18.95
CA TYR A 36 -1.66 -8.66 -18.09
C TYR A 36 -1.93 -8.39 -16.60
N ALA A 37 -1.87 -7.14 -16.14
CA ALA A 37 -2.17 -6.78 -14.76
C ALA A 37 -3.67 -6.96 -14.46
N ILE A 38 -4.55 -6.50 -15.36
CA ILE A 38 -6.00 -6.69 -15.25
C ILE A 38 -6.36 -8.18 -15.20
N SER A 39 -5.76 -8.98 -16.08
CA SER A 39 -5.98 -10.43 -16.15
C SER A 39 -5.58 -11.11 -14.84
N ALA A 40 -4.45 -10.74 -14.26
CA ALA A 40 -3.93 -11.33 -13.04
C ALA A 40 -4.68 -10.89 -11.77
N ASN A 41 -5.16 -9.64 -11.72
CA ASN A 41 -6.07 -9.23 -10.65
C ASN A 41 -7.40 -10.00 -10.73
N SER A 42 -7.82 -10.40 -11.94
CA SER A 42 -9.01 -11.23 -12.14
C SER A 42 -8.77 -12.72 -11.84
N HIS A 43 -7.53 -13.20 -11.97
CA HIS A 43 -7.12 -14.58 -11.72
C HIS A 43 -5.88 -14.64 -10.80
N PRO A 44 -5.99 -14.16 -9.55
CA PRO A 44 -4.85 -14.11 -8.66
C PRO A 44 -4.48 -15.51 -8.14
N ASN A 45 -3.20 -15.70 -7.83
CA ASN A 45 -2.73 -16.93 -7.19
C ASN A 45 -3.25 -17.05 -5.74
N ALA A 46 -3.44 -15.93 -5.05
CA ALA A 46 -4.00 -15.90 -3.72
C ALA A 46 -4.89 -14.66 -3.49
N THR A 47 -5.95 -14.83 -2.71
CA THR A 47 -6.88 -13.75 -2.36
C THR A 47 -7.20 -13.80 -0.87
N LYS A 48 -7.24 -12.62 -0.23
CA LYS A 48 -7.85 -12.43 1.09
C LYS A 48 -8.86 -11.30 1.03
N SER A 49 -9.96 -11.45 1.75
CA SER A 49 -11.00 -10.43 1.87
C SER A 49 -11.40 -10.26 3.33
N VAL A 50 -11.56 -9.02 3.76
CA VAL A 50 -11.97 -8.67 5.12
C VAL A 50 -13.03 -7.56 5.10
N PRO A 51 -14.05 -7.63 5.97
CA PRO A 51 -15.04 -6.58 6.06
C PRO A 51 -14.44 -5.32 6.71
N PHE A 52 -15.01 -4.16 6.40
CA PHE A 52 -14.80 -2.93 7.14
C PHE A 52 -15.97 -1.98 6.93
N ASN A 53 -16.11 -0.99 7.81
CA ASN A 53 -17.23 -0.05 7.78
C ASN A 53 -16.75 1.38 7.60
N ILE A 54 -17.45 2.14 6.76
CA ILE A 54 -17.38 3.60 6.72
C ILE A 54 -18.76 4.11 7.10
N GLY A 55 -18.89 4.69 8.30
CA GLY A 55 -20.18 5.03 8.87
C GLY A 55 -21.06 3.79 9.08
N ALA A 56 -22.28 3.82 8.54
CA ALA A 56 -23.23 2.72 8.62
C ALA A 56 -23.13 1.72 7.44
N GLN A 57 -22.27 2.00 6.46
CA GLN A 57 -22.16 1.18 5.25
C GLN A 57 -21.01 0.18 5.37
N ASN A 58 -21.31 -1.06 4.97
CA ASN A 58 -20.35 -2.16 4.96
C ASN A 58 -19.63 -2.23 3.60
N TYR A 59 -18.33 -2.46 3.68
CA TYR A 59 -17.42 -2.63 2.56
C TYR A 59 -16.58 -3.88 2.78
N THR A 60 -15.93 -4.35 1.72
CA THR A 60 -14.94 -5.42 1.80
C THR A 60 -13.65 -4.94 1.19
N PHE A 61 -12.58 -5.02 1.97
CA PHE A 61 -11.22 -4.83 1.47
C PHE A 61 -10.69 -6.18 0.99
N GLN A 62 -10.31 -6.24 -0.28
CA GLN A 62 -9.78 -7.43 -0.91
C GLN A 62 -8.34 -7.18 -1.37
N VAL A 63 -7.46 -8.12 -1.01
CA VAL A 63 -6.09 -8.17 -1.49
C VAL A 63 -5.94 -9.40 -2.38
N ASN A 64 -5.51 -9.17 -3.61
CA ASN A 64 -5.20 -10.20 -4.60
C ASN A 64 -3.69 -10.20 -4.83
N VAL A 65 -3.03 -11.34 -4.69
CA VAL A 65 -1.59 -11.51 -4.93
C VAL A 65 -1.41 -12.44 -6.11
N ALA A 66 -0.65 -12.00 -7.11
CA ALA A 66 -0.43 -12.73 -8.34
C ALA A 66 1.04 -12.73 -8.76
N GLU A 67 1.44 -13.81 -9.43
CA GLU A 67 2.68 -13.91 -10.16
C GLU A 67 2.39 -13.69 -11.66
N LEU A 68 3.02 -12.66 -12.22
CA LEU A 68 2.80 -12.17 -13.57
C LEU A 68 3.94 -12.62 -14.47
N PHE A 69 3.61 -13.01 -15.70
CA PHE A 69 4.58 -13.32 -16.75
C PHE A 69 4.45 -12.27 -17.87
N PRO A 70 5.18 -11.15 -17.79
CA PRO A 70 5.06 -10.09 -18.78
C PRO A 70 5.50 -10.57 -20.17
N SER A 71 4.60 -10.47 -21.14
CA SER A 71 4.90 -10.65 -22.56
C SER A 71 5.44 -9.33 -23.15
N ASN A 72 6.51 -9.38 -23.94
CA ASN A 72 7.16 -8.22 -24.60
C ASN A 72 8.07 -7.36 -23.71
N LEU A 73 8.90 -8.00 -22.88
CA LEU A 73 10.05 -7.29 -22.32
C LEU A 73 11.06 -7.02 -23.43
N ASP A 74 11.61 -5.80 -23.48
CA ASP A 74 12.71 -5.46 -24.37
C ASP A 74 13.80 -6.52 -24.19
N THR A 75 14.23 -7.10 -25.31
CA THR A 75 15.11 -8.27 -25.44
C THR A 75 16.51 -8.11 -24.82
N ASN A 76 16.77 -7.01 -24.12
CA ASN A 76 17.99 -6.73 -23.36
C ASN A 76 17.93 -7.19 -21.89
N THR A 77 16.82 -7.77 -21.43
CA THR A 77 16.76 -8.39 -20.10
C THR A 77 17.43 -9.77 -20.15
N SER A 78 18.55 -9.94 -19.45
CA SER A 78 19.29 -11.22 -19.37
C SER A 78 18.59 -12.29 -18.52
N ILE A 79 17.38 -12.01 -18.05
CA ILE A 79 16.60 -12.81 -17.11
C ILE A 79 15.84 -13.87 -17.92
N GLN A 80 16.11 -15.15 -17.67
CA GLN A 80 15.36 -16.23 -18.29
C GLN A 80 13.96 -16.32 -17.66
N ASN A 81 12.92 -16.42 -18.50
CA ASN A 81 11.51 -16.52 -18.07
C ASN A 81 11.16 -15.43 -17.03
N PRO A 82 11.12 -14.15 -17.44
CA PRO A 82 10.89 -13.04 -16.52
C PRO A 82 9.52 -13.12 -15.85
N SER A 83 9.51 -12.80 -14.56
CA SER A 83 8.35 -12.88 -13.68
C SER A 83 8.26 -11.63 -12.79
N VAL A 84 7.05 -11.27 -12.38
CA VAL A 84 6.77 -10.10 -11.54
C VAL A 84 5.69 -10.46 -10.52
N ALA A 85 5.97 -10.20 -9.24
CA ALA A 85 5.00 -10.37 -8.17
C ALA A 85 4.21 -9.07 -8.01
N ALA A 86 2.90 -9.17 -7.94
CA ALA A 86 2.01 -8.04 -7.78
C ALA A 86 0.97 -8.28 -6.69
N SER A 87 0.59 -7.20 -6.01
CA SER A 87 -0.54 -7.18 -5.09
C SER A 87 -1.51 -6.08 -5.52
N PHE A 88 -2.79 -6.44 -5.64
CA PHE A 88 -3.87 -5.54 -6.04
C PHE A 88 -4.80 -5.31 -4.86
N TYR A 89 -5.21 -4.06 -4.69
CA TYR A 89 -6.01 -3.60 -3.57
C TYR A 89 -7.38 -3.18 -4.11
N ASN A 90 -8.42 -3.89 -3.70
CA ASN A 90 -9.78 -3.68 -4.17
C ASN A 90 -10.69 -3.33 -2.99
N VAL A 91 -11.63 -2.41 -3.21
CA VAL A 91 -12.72 -2.11 -2.28
C VAL A 91 -14.03 -2.52 -2.94
N LEU A 92 -14.77 -3.43 -2.30
CA LEU A 92 -16.05 -3.94 -2.78
C LEU A 92 -17.17 -3.43 -1.88
N TRP A 93 -18.34 -3.13 -2.46
CA TRP A 93 -19.55 -2.76 -1.74
C TRP A 93 -20.78 -3.34 -2.44
N SER A 94 -21.87 -3.43 -1.70
CA SER A 94 -23.18 -3.76 -2.27
C SER A 94 -23.83 -2.50 -2.87
N GLY A 95 -24.31 -2.58 -4.10
CA GLY A 95 -25.08 -1.52 -4.75
C GLY A 95 -24.80 -1.42 -6.24
N THR A 96 -25.57 -0.58 -6.93
CA THR A 96 -25.41 -0.32 -8.37
C THR A 96 -24.75 1.02 -8.68
N SER A 97 -24.52 1.85 -7.66
CA SER A 97 -23.85 3.14 -7.75
C SER A 97 -22.34 3.01 -7.60
N THR A 98 -21.59 3.98 -8.13
CA THR A 98 -20.13 4.04 -7.95
C THR A 98 -19.76 4.20 -6.47
N LEU A 99 -18.51 3.89 -6.06
CA LEU A 99 -18.08 4.10 -4.67
C LEU A 99 -18.23 5.56 -4.27
N ASN A 100 -17.88 6.46 -5.20
CA ASN A 100 -17.98 7.89 -4.99
C ASN A 100 -19.42 8.33 -4.73
N GLU A 101 -20.37 7.92 -5.57
CA GLU A 101 -21.80 8.19 -5.37
C GLU A 101 -22.32 7.57 -4.07
N THR A 102 -21.91 6.35 -3.76
CA THR A 102 -22.30 5.64 -2.54
C THR A 102 -21.86 6.41 -1.29
N LEU A 103 -20.62 6.91 -1.28
CA LEU A 103 -20.08 7.72 -0.18
C LEU A 103 -20.71 9.13 -0.14
N GLN A 104 -20.91 9.79 -1.28
CA GLN A 104 -21.60 11.09 -1.37
C GLN A 104 -23.02 10.99 -0.80
N ASN A 105 -23.76 9.95 -1.15
CA ASN A 105 -25.12 9.72 -0.66
C ASN A 105 -25.13 9.43 0.86
N THR A 106 -24.20 8.59 1.32
CA THR A 106 -24.09 8.22 2.75
C THR A 106 -23.81 9.43 3.64
N TRP A 107 -22.91 10.31 3.19
CA TRP A 107 -22.43 11.46 3.97
C TRP A 107 -23.06 12.80 3.57
N ARG A 108 -23.99 12.79 2.61
CA ARG A 108 -24.66 13.98 2.04
C ARG A 108 -23.66 15.06 1.61
N LEU A 109 -22.62 14.64 0.89
CA LEU A 109 -21.54 15.51 0.44
C LEU A 109 -21.80 15.98 -0.99
N GLU A 110 -21.56 17.27 -1.27
CA GLU A 110 -21.58 17.80 -2.64
C GLU A 110 -20.46 17.22 -3.51
N LYS A 111 -19.30 16.96 -2.88
CA LYS A 111 -18.15 16.27 -3.47
C LYS A 111 -17.51 15.40 -2.40
N ASN A 112 -17.05 14.21 -2.78
CA ASN A 112 -16.30 13.35 -1.89
C ASN A 112 -14.84 13.27 -2.37
N ASP A 113 -13.92 13.66 -1.49
CA ASP A 113 -12.49 13.52 -1.69
C ASP A 113 -12.04 12.26 -0.92
N LEU A 114 -12.30 11.09 -1.50
CA LEU A 114 -11.78 9.84 -0.94
C LEU A 114 -10.27 9.81 -1.15
N CYS A 115 -9.54 9.76 -0.05
CA CYS A 115 -8.10 9.62 -0.04
C CYS A 115 -7.70 8.22 0.41
N LEU A 116 -6.70 7.67 -0.26
CA LEU A 116 -6.03 6.46 0.12
C LEU A 116 -4.62 6.80 0.58
N VAL A 117 -4.24 6.22 1.71
CA VAL A 117 -2.87 6.24 2.21
C VAL A 117 -2.44 4.80 2.48
N LEU A 118 -1.24 4.41 2.04
CA LEU A 118 -0.72 3.06 2.23
C LEU A 118 0.79 3.03 2.50
N PRO A 119 1.29 2.13 3.37
CA PRO A 119 2.72 1.92 3.53
C PRO A 119 3.35 1.33 2.26
N LEU A 120 4.43 1.94 1.76
CA LEU A 120 5.16 1.48 0.57
C LEU A 120 6.24 0.44 0.91
N GLY A 121 6.17 -0.15 2.08
CA GLY A 121 7.11 -1.17 2.52
C GLY A 121 6.49 -2.11 3.55
N PRO A 122 7.20 -3.19 3.90
CA PRO A 122 6.76 -4.10 4.95
C PRO A 122 6.61 -3.39 6.29
N LEU A 123 5.61 -3.80 7.07
CA LEU A 123 5.49 -3.39 8.47
C LEU A 123 6.46 -4.19 9.34
N THR A 124 6.66 -3.72 10.57
CA THR A 124 7.51 -4.43 11.54
C THR A 124 6.98 -5.84 11.81
N SER A 125 7.89 -6.75 12.16
CA SER A 125 7.51 -8.11 12.59
C SER A 125 6.52 -8.14 13.78
N LYS A 126 6.53 -7.11 14.63
CA LYS A 126 5.57 -6.97 15.73
C LYS A 126 4.16 -6.70 15.19
N ALA A 127 4.02 -5.75 14.26
CA ALA A 127 2.74 -5.42 13.65
C ALA A 127 2.21 -6.59 12.81
N THR A 128 3.06 -7.17 11.95
CA THR A 128 2.67 -8.28 11.07
C THR A 128 2.23 -9.53 11.82
N ASN A 129 2.93 -9.91 12.89
CA ASN A 129 2.53 -11.03 13.73
C ASN A 129 1.46 -10.68 14.78
N GLY A 130 1.19 -9.39 14.98
CA GLY A 130 0.16 -8.90 15.89
C GLY A 130 -1.25 -9.10 15.31
N TYR A 131 -1.39 -8.94 13.99
CA TYR A 131 -2.64 -9.21 13.28
C TYR A 131 -3.02 -10.69 13.34
N LYS A 132 -4.30 -10.95 13.62
CA LYS A 132 -4.91 -12.29 13.72
C LYS A 132 -6.05 -12.42 12.72
N GLU A 133 -6.35 -13.65 12.33
CA GLU A 133 -7.48 -13.91 11.43
C GLU A 133 -8.82 -13.46 12.01
N SER A 134 -8.96 -13.56 13.34
CA SER A 134 -10.13 -13.06 14.08
C SER A 134 -10.31 -11.55 14.04
N ASP A 135 -9.29 -10.78 13.63
CA ASP A 135 -9.37 -9.31 13.59
C ASP A 135 -10.25 -8.82 12.44
N GLN A 136 -10.46 -9.64 11.40
CA GLN A 136 -11.43 -9.38 10.32
C GLN A 136 -11.40 -7.95 9.74
N GLY A 137 -10.21 -7.39 9.54
CA GLY A 137 -10.03 -6.03 9.03
C GLY A 137 -9.59 -5.00 10.07
N ASP A 138 -9.81 -5.29 11.35
CA ASP A 138 -9.38 -4.44 12.47
C ASP A 138 -7.85 -4.39 12.57
N CYS A 139 -7.31 -3.18 12.61
CA CYS A 139 -5.88 -2.92 12.73
C CYS A 139 -5.37 -2.85 14.17
N SER A 140 -6.24 -2.94 15.18
CA SER A 140 -5.91 -2.62 16.58
C SER A 140 -4.80 -3.51 17.16
N ASN A 141 -4.81 -4.81 16.88
CA ASN A 141 -3.75 -5.71 17.34
C ASN A 141 -2.43 -5.51 16.59
N ALA A 142 -2.49 -5.05 15.34
CA ALA A 142 -1.32 -4.84 14.50
C ALA A 142 -0.63 -3.50 14.78
N LEU A 143 -1.41 -2.41 14.78
CA LEU A 143 -0.91 -1.04 14.92
C LEU A 143 -0.83 -0.59 16.39
N GLY A 144 -1.58 -1.24 17.28
CA GLY A 144 -1.60 -0.94 18.70
C GLY A 144 -2.58 0.18 19.08
N SER A 145 -3.01 0.17 20.35
CA SER A 145 -4.05 1.06 20.86
C SER A 145 -3.70 2.55 20.79
N GLU A 146 -2.42 2.91 20.92
CA GLU A 146 -1.98 4.30 20.81
C GLU A 146 -2.17 4.85 19.40
N CYS A 147 -1.76 4.10 18.37
CA CYS A 147 -2.03 4.47 16.98
C CYS A 147 -3.53 4.57 16.69
N MET A 148 -4.32 3.58 17.12
CA MET A 148 -5.76 3.59 16.87
C MET A 148 -6.46 4.78 17.53
N LYS A 149 -6.04 5.15 18.74
CA LYS A 149 -6.55 6.33 19.45
C LYS A 149 -6.21 7.61 18.68
N ASP A 150 -4.95 7.78 18.27
CA ASP A 150 -4.53 8.99 17.56
C ASP A 150 -5.20 9.11 16.18
N LEU A 151 -5.44 7.99 15.49
CA LEU A 151 -6.19 7.96 14.23
C LEU A 151 -7.63 8.45 14.41
N ALA A 152 -8.30 8.04 15.50
CA ALA A 152 -9.65 8.50 15.81
C ALA A 152 -9.73 10.01 16.11
N GLU A 153 -8.62 10.63 16.51
CA GLU A 153 -8.52 12.07 16.75
C GLU A 153 -8.26 12.89 15.47
N VAL A 154 -7.95 12.22 14.34
CA VAL A 154 -7.76 12.90 13.05
C VAL A 154 -9.09 13.44 12.53
N LYS A 155 -9.26 14.75 12.62
CA LYS A 155 -10.48 15.45 12.21
C LYS A 155 -10.57 15.59 10.68
N SER A 156 -11.80 15.53 10.16
CA SER A 156 -12.11 15.73 8.73
C SER A 156 -11.55 17.03 8.14
N GLN A 157 -11.48 18.11 8.94
CA GLN A 157 -10.91 19.41 8.52
C GLN A 157 -9.42 19.33 8.19
N VAL A 158 -8.67 18.44 8.87
CA VAL A 158 -7.25 18.20 8.60
C VAL A 158 -7.07 17.51 7.24
N LEU A 159 -8.09 16.75 6.81
CA LEU A 159 -8.12 16.02 5.54
C LEU A 159 -8.58 16.89 4.36
N ALA A 160 -9.21 18.04 4.62
CA ALA A 160 -9.75 18.94 3.60
C ALA A 160 -8.69 19.65 2.74
N GLY A 161 -7.41 19.56 3.12
CA GLY A 161 -6.26 20.11 2.36
C GLY A 161 -5.81 19.24 1.17
N GLY A 162 -6.52 18.14 0.87
CA GLY A 162 -6.20 17.17 -0.17
C GLY A 162 -5.59 15.88 0.39
N CYS A 163 -5.40 14.90 -0.49
CA CYS A 163 -4.89 13.59 -0.14
C CYS A 163 -3.38 13.63 0.11
N THR A 164 -3.00 14.00 1.33
CA THR A 164 -1.62 14.04 1.80
C THR A 164 -1.45 13.09 2.98
N GLU A 165 -0.27 12.52 3.16
CA GLU A 165 0.07 11.65 4.29
C GLU A 165 0.40 12.42 5.59
N ARG A 166 0.35 13.76 5.56
CA ARG A 166 0.77 14.63 6.68
C ARG A 166 -0.06 14.45 7.95
N TRP A 167 -1.28 13.94 7.83
CA TRP A 167 -2.15 13.66 8.96
C TRP A 167 -1.77 12.38 9.72
N MET A 168 -0.90 11.53 9.15
CA MET A 168 -0.53 10.24 9.74
C MET A 168 0.11 10.42 11.13
N PRO A 169 -0.47 9.86 12.21
CA PRO A 169 0.11 9.96 13.54
C PRO A 169 1.47 9.28 13.63
N LYS A 170 2.39 9.88 14.41
CA LYS A 170 3.72 9.30 14.66
C LYS A 170 3.65 7.95 15.39
N SER A 171 2.64 7.76 16.23
CA SER A 171 2.36 6.49 16.91
C SER A 171 2.14 5.35 15.91
N CYS A 172 1.44 5.62 14.80
CA CYS A 172 1.25 4.67 13.71
C CYS A 172 2.53 4.42 12.90
N ALA A 173 3.29 5.48 12.62
CA ALA A 173 4.55 5.39 11.87
C ALA A 173 5.59 4.47 12.53
N SER A 174 5.51 4.26 13.85
CA SER A 174 6.36 3.31 14.56
C SER A 174 6.22 1.85 14.10
N SER A 175 5.10 1.51 13.45
CA SER A 175 4.84 0.18 12.89
C SER A 175 5.34 0.03 11.46
N PHE A 176 5.72 1.13 10.80
CA PHE A 176 6.16 1.13 9.41
C PHE A 176 7.65 0.87 9.29
N GLY A 177 8.06 0.26 8.19
CA GLY A 177 9.46 0.15 7.80
C GLY A 177 10.03 1.43 7.18
N ASP A 178 11.13 1.28 6.47
CA ASP A 178 11.83 2.36 5.75
C ASP A 178 11.25 2.69 4.36
N GLY A 179 10.23 1.96 3.91
CA GLY A 179 9.56 2.20 2.62
C GLY A 179 8.77 3.50 2.54
N GLY A 180 8.45 4.14 3.68
CA GLY A 180 7.63 5.35 3.70
C GLY A 180 6.15 5.07 3.43
N VAL A 181 5.41 6.12 3.06
CA VAL A 181 3.96 6.10 2.89
C VAL A 181 3.59 6.83 1.61
N GLY A 182 2.74 6.22 0.78
CA GLY A 182 2.16 6.85 -0.40
C GLY A 182 0.75 7.35 -0.10
N SER A 183 0.37 8.47 -0.70
CA SER A 183 -0.95 9.06 -0.58
C SER A 183 -1.47 9.51 -1.95
N GLY A 184 -2.79 9.43 -2.13
CA GLY A 184 -3.42 9.82 -3.38
C GLY A 184 -4.93 9.90 -3.29
N GLY A 185 -5.50 10.75 -4.14
CA GLY A 185 -6.95 10.80 -4.34
C GLY A 185 -7.41 9.61 -5.14
N VAL A 186 -8.46 8.96 -4.68
CA VAL A 186 -9.09 7.87 -5.43
C VAL A 186 -10.04 8.51 -6.44
N ASN A 187 -9.48 9.02 -7.53
CA ASN A 187 -10.24 9.64 -8.62
C ASN A 187 -10.89 8.55 -9.46
N TYR A 188 -12.14 8.22 -9.15
CA TYR A 188 -12.97 7.39 -10.01
C TYR A 188 -13.50 8.26 -11.16
N ALA A 189 -12.67 8.51 -12.17
CA ALA A 189 -13.22 8.90 -13.46
C ALA A 189 -14.16 7.76 -13.89
N SER A 190 -15.43 8.10 -14.13
CA SER A 190 -16.42 7.22 -14.77
C SER A 190 -15.72 6.50 -15.92
N VAL A 191 -15.41 5.21 -15.74
CA VAL A 191 -15.12 4.36 -16.88
C VAL A 191 -16.43 4.31 -17.62
N ASP A 192 -16.49 4.96 -18.79
CA ASP A 192 -17.68 4.96 -19.63
C ASP A 192 -18.22 3.55 -19.70
N ASN A 193 -19.45 3.37 -19.21
CA ASN A 193 -20.23 2.15 -19.27
C ASN A 193 -20.59 1.89 -20.74
N GLY A 194 -19.59 1.53 -21.54
CA GLY A 194 -19.75 0.92 -22.84
C GLY A 194 -20.24 -0.51 -22.63
N THR A 195 -21.57 -0.63 -22.60
CA THR A 195 -22.33 -1.88 -22.56
C THR A 195 -21.75 -2.96 -23.49
N SER A 196 -21.18 -4.04 -22.94
CA SER A 196 -21.31 -5.41 -23.47
C SER A 196 -20.59 -6.52 -22.71
N ASP A 197 -19.61 -6.24 -21.83
CA ASP A 197 -18.90 -7.32 -21.13
C ASP A 197 -19.39 -7.54 -19.69
N SER A 198 -19.77 -8.79 -19.41
CA SER A 198 -20.38 -9.30 -18.17
C SER A 198 -19.39 -9.41 -17.00
N LEU A 199 -18.47 -8.47 -16.83
CA LEU A 199 -17.61 -8.41 -15.66
C LEU A 199 -18.33 -7.62 -14.57
N ASP A 200 -18.90 -8.38 -13.65
CA ASP A 200 -19.65 -7.95 -12.48
C ASP A 200 -19.18 -6.64 -11.84
N GLN A 201 -20.19 -5.92 -11.31
CA GLN A 201 -20.18 -4.73 -10.46
C GLN A 201 -19.13 -4.78 -9.32
N LYS A 202 -17.85 -4.65 -9.68
CA LYS A 202 -16.74 -4.27 -8.80
C LYS A 202 -16.51 -2.78 -9.00
N SER A 203 -15.87 -2.07 -8.06
CA SER A 203 -15.29 -0.77 -8.43
C SER A 203 -14.53 -0.95 -9.74
N PRO A 204 -14.61 -0.02 -10.71
CA PRO A 204 -13.62 0.01 -11.76
C PRO A 204 -12.26 -0.09 -11.05
N LEU A 205 -11.53 -1.13 -11.45
CA LEU A 205 -10.42 -1.81 -10.79
C LEU A 205 -9.53 -0.94 -9.87
N GLU A 206 -8.97 -1.58 -8.84
CA GLU A 206 -7.69 -1.19 -8.21
C GLU A 206 -7.64 0.22 -7.59
N ILE A 207 -7.88 0.31 -6.28
CA ILE A 207 -7.57 1.54 -5.55
C ILE A 207 -6.06 1.77 -5.45
N ALA A 208 -5.28 0.68 -5.45
CA ALA A 208 -3.83 0.70 -5.49
C ALA A 208 -3.27 -0.66 -5.93
N TYR A 209 -2.00 -0.64 -6.32
CA TYR A 209 -1.24 -1.85 -6.58
C TYR A 209 0.20 -1.72 -6.05
N TYR A 210 0.80 -2.88 -5.83
CA TYR A 210 2.22 -3.09 -5.68
C TYR A 210 2.71 -3.94 -6.84
N GLN A 211 3.93 -3.66 -7.29
CA GLN A 211 4.63 -4.44 -8.29
C GLN A 211 6.10 -4.59 -7.89
N SER A 212 6.65 -5.80 -7.96
CA SER A 212 8.09 -6.02 -7.83
C SER A 212 8.87 -5.56 -9.06
N GLY A 213 10.19 -5.50 -8.93
CA GLY A 213 11.05 -5.59 -10.12
C GLY A 213 10.92 -6.97 -10.78
N ILE A 214 11.32 -7.07 -12.05
CA ILE A 214 11.45 -8.35 -12.75
C ILE A 214 12.45 -9.25 -12.02
N HIS A 215 12.08 -10.52 -11.88
CA HIS A 215 12.93 -11.59 -11.38
C HIS A 215 12.75 -12.85 -12.23
N GLU A 216 13.57 -13.88 -11.99
CA GLU A 216 13.46 -15.16 -12.69
C GLU A 216 12.22 -15.93 -12.22
N ALA A 217 11.47 -16.51 -13.15
CA ALA A 217 10.36 -17.38 -12.82
C ALA A 217 10.81 -18.53 -11.90
N GLY A 218 10.06 -18.73 -10.82
CA GLY A 218 10.40 -19.70 -9.78
C GLY A 218 11.15 -19.09 -8.58
N ASP A 219 11.71 -17.89 -8.70
CA ASP A 219 12.12 -17.10 -7.53
C ASP A 219 10.88 -16.52 -6.83
N MET A 220 10.34 -17.30 -5.89
CA MET A 220 9.13 -16.93 -5.17
C MET A 220 9.37 -15.90 -4.05
N THR A 221 10.56 -15.29 -3.94
CA THR A 221 10.89 -14.38 -2.83
C THR A 221 9.94 -13.18 -2.78
N SER A 222 9.72 -12.51 -3.90
CA SER A 222 8.82 -11.35 -3.98
C SER A 222 7.36 -11.74 -3.75
N TYR A 223 6.93 -12.86 -4.33
CA TYR A 223 5.59 -13.40 -4.11
C TYR A 223 5.33 -13.77 -2.65
N ASN A 224 6.24 -14.54 -2.04
CA ASN A 224 6.16 -14.98 -0.66
C ASN A 224 6.13 -13.79 0.30
N ARG A 225 6.97 -12.77 0.04
CA ARG A 225 6.92 -11.50 0.77
C ARG A 225 5.51 -10.89 0.76
N GLU A 226 4.85 -10.87 -0.40
CA GLU A 226 3.51 -10.29 -0.52
C GLU A 226 2.43 -11.12 0.18
N ILE A 227 2.42 -12.45 0.05
CA ILE A 227 1.42 -13.26 0.77
C ILE A 227 1.66 -13.27 2.29
N GLU A 228 2.90 -13.09 2.75
CA GLU A 228 3.25 -13.13 4.17
C GLU A 228 3.23 -11.76 4.85
N ARG A 229 3.26 -10.65 4.13
CA ARG A 229 3.28 -9.32 4.76
C ARG A 229 1.89 -8.89 5.23
N LEU A 230 1.89 -7.98 6.19
CA LEU A 230 0.66 -7.29 6.55
C LEU A 230 0.36 -6.20 5.51
N HIS A 231 -0.81 -6.28 4.89
CA HIS A 231 -1.34 -5.23 4.04
C HIS A 231 -2.19 -4.28 4.87
N VAL A 232 -1.89 -2.98 4.78
CA VAL A 232 -2.61 -1.94 5.49
C VAL A 232 -2.97 -0.84 4.50
N ILE A 233 -4.23 -0.42 4.53
CA ILE A 233 -4.69 0.81 3.90
C ILE A 233 -5.32 1.71 4.93
N PHE A 234 -5.24 3.01 4.70
CA PHE A 234 -5.96 4.02 5.44
C PHE A 234 -6.84 4.77 4.46
N LEU A 235 -8.15 4.59 4.60
CA LEU A 235 -9.14 5.32 3.82
C LEU A 235 -9.57 6.53 4.63
N SER A 236 -9.57 7.69 4.01
CA SER A 236 -10.00 8.91 4.68
C SER A 236 -10.83 9.77 3.76
N GLY A 237 -11.79 10.50 4.32
CA GLY A 237 -12.58 11.43 3.54
C GLY A 237 -13.38 12.39 4.40
N THR A 238 -13.99 13.36 3.72
CA THR A 238 -14.80 14.39 4.36
C THR A 238 -16.01 13.74 5.03
N GLY A 239 -16.22 14.02 6.32
CA GLY A 239 -17.38 13.54 7.07
C GLY A 239 -17.10 12.44 8.09
N TRP A 240 -16.19 11.49 7.80
CA TRP A 240 -16.01 10.31 8.67
C TRP A 240 -14.62 10.12 9.28
N GLY A 241 -13.61 10.88 8.84
CA GLY A 241 -12.25 10.79 9.38
C GLY A 241 -11.43 9.69 8.68
N VAL A 242 -10.69 8.91 9.45
CA VAL A 242 -9.76 7.88 8.95
C VAL A 242 -10.22 6.48 9.37
N THR A 243 -10.26 5.57 8.41
CA THR A 243 -10.57 4.15 8.60
C THR A 243 -9.37 3.31 8.17
N PRO A 244 -8.56 2.80 9.12
CA PRO A 244 -7.52 1.83 8.80
C PRO A 244 -8.14 0.45 8.56
N VAL A 245 -7.62 -0.28 7.57
CA VAL A 245 -8.03 -1.67 7.30
C VAL A 245 -6.79 -2.52 7.11
N CYS A 246 -6.72 -3.63 7.85
CA CYS A 246 -5.57 -4.54 7.88
C CYS A 246 -5.98 -5.92 7.40
N THR A 247 -5.12 -6.55 6.60
CA THR A 247 -5.29 -7.95 6.23
C THR A 247 -3.98 -8.63 5.90
N ARG A 248 -4.00 -9.96 5.95
CA ARG A 248 -2.85 -10.81 5.68
C ARG A 248 -3.32 -12.07 4.97
N VAL A 249 -2.67 -12.41 3.86
CA VAL A 249 -3.07 -13.56 3.05
C VAL A 249 -2.67 -14.85 3.73
N ASN A 250 -1.42 -14.94 4.19
CA ASN A 250 -0.90 -16.06 4.96
C ASN A 250 -0.67 -15.66 6.43
N MET A 251 -1.37 -16.33 7.34
CA MET A 251 -1.32 -16.05 8.78
C MET A 251 -0.12 -16.68 9.51
N THR A 252 0.73 -17.44 8.81
CA THR A 252 1.90 -18.09 9.39
C THR A 252 2.82 -17.05 10.04
N ARG A 253 3.30 -17.33 11.24
CA ARG A 253 4.16 -16.41 11.97
C ARG A 253 5.48 -16.21 11.24
N VAL A 254 5.85 -14.95 10.98
CA VAL A 254 7.09 -14.57 10.29
C VAL A 254 8.19 -14.21 11.28
N LYS A 255 9.42 -14.64 10.97
CA LYS A 255 10.62 -14.29 11.74
C LYS A 255 11.05 -12.86 11.45
N LYS A 256 11.89 -12.27 12.31
CA LYS A 256 12.37 -10.89 12.13
C LYS A 256 13.17 -10.68 10.84
N ASN A 257 13.87 -11.71 10.37
CA ASN A 257 14.74 -11.66 9.19
C ASN A 257 14.02 -12.10 7.89
N ASN A 258 12.70 -12.11 7.87
CA ASN A 258 11.90 -12.48 6.71
C ASN A 258 11.59 -11.22 5.86
N ASP A 259 11.57 -11.34 4.54
CA ASP A 259 11.38 -10.21 3.61
C ASP A 259 9.99 -9.55 3.70
N ALA A 260 9.01 -10.25 4.28
CA ALA A 260 7.67 -9.77 4.58
C ALA A 260 7.61 -8.80 5.77
N VAL A 261 8.72 -8.57 6.46
CA VAL A 261 8.78 -7.68 7.62
C VAL A 261 10.00 -6.77 7.61
N PHE A 262 9.83 -5.57 8.17
CA PHE A 262 10.96 -4.73 8.49
C PHE A 262 11.59 -5.20 9.79
N SER A 263 12.83 -5.72 9.71
CA SER A 263 13.76 -5.68 10.84
C SER A 263 14.58 -4.42 10.73
N ALA A 264 14.39 -3.48 11.66
CA ALA A 264 15.41 -2.49 11.92
C ALA A 264 16.74 -3.25 12.09
N ALA A 265 17.71 -2.96 11.23
CA ALA A 265 18.97 -3.68 11.21
C ALA A 265 19.57 -3.74 12.63
N PRO A 266 20.23 -4.86 13.02
CA PRO A 266 20.97 -4.90 14.27
C PRO A 266 21.97 -3.73 14.30
N GLU A 267 22.17 -3.12 15.47
CA GLU A 267 22.96 -1.89 15.68
C GLU A 267 24.37 -1.90 15.05
N SER A 268 24.89 -3.06 14.65
CA SER A 268 26.16 -3.22 13.93
C SER A 268 26.19 -2.56 12.55
N SER A 269 25.05 -2.38 11.86
CA SER A 269 25.02 -1.71 10.54
C SER A 269 25.13 -0.18 10.62
N ARG A 270 24.87 0.42 11.79
CA ARG A 270 25.12 1.86 12.01
C ARG A 270 26.60 2.22 11.87
N ARG A 271 27.53 1.27 12.04
CA ARG A 271 28.98 1.52 11.83
C ARG A 271 29.32 1.87 10.37
N ASN A 272 28.58 1.38 9.38
CA ASN A 272 28.86 1.69 7.96
C ASN A 272 28.34 3.08 7.52
N LEU A 273 27.32 3.62 8.18
CA LEU A 273 26.88 5.00 7.97
C LEU A 273 27.89 6.03 8.53
N TYR A 274 28.61 5.70 9.61
CA TYR A 274 29.70 6.55 10.11
C TYR A 274 30.91 6.56 9.17
N LEU A 275 31.20 5.46 8.48
CA LEU A 275 32.30 5.39 7.49
C LEU A 275 31.99 6.22 6.24
N SER A 276 30.75 6.23 5.77
CA SER A 276 30.32 7.05 4.61
C SER A 276 30.21 8.53 4.97
N ALA A 277 29.75 8.87 6.18
CA ALA A 277 29.77 10.24 6.69
C ALA A 277 31.21 10.76 6.95
N ALA A 278 32.12 9.91 7.43
CA ALA A 278 33.53 10.25 7.59
C ALA A 278 34.22 10.48 6.24
N LEU A 279 33.92 9.67 5.22
CA LEU A 279 34.46 9.86 3.86
C LEU A 279 33.99 11.20 3.25
N ALA A 280 32.71 11.56 3.44
CA ALA A 280 32.17 12.84 2.99
C ALA A 280 32.81 14.05 3.69
N LEU A 281 33.11 13.94 4.99
CA LEU A 281 33.81 14.99 5.75
C LEU A 281 35.28 15.13 5.34
N VAL A 282 35.95 14.03 5.00
CA VAL A 282 37.33 14.07 4.49
C VAL A 282 37.38 14.74 3.11
N VAL A 283 36.45 14.42 2.21
CA VAL A 283 36.38 15.07 0.88
C VAL A 283 36.08 16.58 1.00
N ALA A 284 35.23 16.98 1.94
CA ALA A 284 34.95 18.40 2.19
C ALA A 284 36.16 19.15 2.80
N ALA A 285 36.99 18.48 3.60
CA ALA A 285 38.19 19.07 4.20
C ALA A 285 39.36 19.21 3.23
N PHE A 286 39.40 18.43 2.14
CA PHE A 286 40.41 18.55 1.07
C PHE A 286 40.02 19.51 -0.07
N MET A 287 38.80 20.06 -0.02
CA MET A 287 38.25 21.02 -0.99
C MET A 287 38.20 22.46 -0.44
N LEU A 288 38.81 22.71 0.72
CA LEU A 288 39.06 24.01 1.35
C LEU A 288 40.57 24.26 1.44
#